data_AF-A0A6B1ASL2-F1
#
_entry.id   AF-A0A6B1ASL2-F1
#
_cell.length_a   1.000
_cell.length_b   1.000
_cell.length_c   1.000
_cell.angle_alpha   90.00
_cell.angle_beta   90.00
_cell.angle_gamma   90.00
#
_symmetry.space_group_name_H-M   'P 1'
#
loop_
_entity.id
_entity.type
_entity.pdbx_description
1 polymer ?
#
loop_
_entity_poly.entity_id
_entity_poly.type
_entity_poly.pdbx_seq_one_letter_code
_entity_poly.pdbx_strand_id
1 'polypeptide(L)'
;MRLFPIILAILTCACTVYEPARLVPAINLSPEQLAVRQDDAGLLVDFGLEVTVNESDSLAAVEVLPGVRVMEVAANGPADSAGIQAGDVILAIDEMETNSPDAMLAIQRMPHQEAPYEFNLRRDTTVLSASVNGREIAANAGLRELYRVDPVATRAGYRTEMIDVAGEPSRAGALVVELFPGSPLPAAGIRGGQWILALDGTGFGSAQELVSRLNREHELGSEVTFDVYDGRSLRRVEVELWDPGRRISRIALGPLLQYRSSLSPDAASLDVLDFWLFSVYSYDRSNGEQSHSILGLLNFTTGYGELTEEAQ
;
A
#
# COMPACT_ATOMS: atom_id res chain seq x y z
N MET A 1 -32.84 51.75 -2.97
CA MET A 1 -32.09 51.59 -1.70
C MET A 1 -32.29 50.17 -1.13
N ARG A 2 -31.87 49.11 -1.85
CA ARG A 2 -31.95 47.69 -1.40
C ARG A 2 -30.87 46.76 -2.00
N LEU A 3 -29.77 47.30 -2.56
CA LEU A 3 -28.65 46.49 -3.08
C LEU A 3 -27.55 46.21 -2.04
N PHE A 4 -27.49 46.99 -0.96
CA PHE A 4 -26.46 46.84 0.08
C PHE A 4 -26.46 45.49 0.83
N PRO A 5 -27.61 44.86 1.18
CA PRO A 5 -27.57 43.59 1.91
C PRO A 5 -27.16 42.40 1.01
N ILE A 6 -27.30 42.52 -0.32
CA ILE A 6 -26.92 41.45 -1.26
C ILE A 6 -25.40 41.48 -1.51
N ILE A 7 -24.78 42.66 -1.58
CA ILE A 7 -23.33 42.80 -1.71
C ILE A 7 -22.61 42.34 -0.43
N LEU A 8 -23.16 42.62 0.75
CA LEU A 8 -22.59 42.19 2.04
C LEU A 8 -22.67 40.66 2.24
N ALA A 9 -23.70 40.01 1.70
CA ALA A 9 -23.86 38.55 1.77
C ALA A 9 -22.88 37.79 0.84
N ILE A 10 -22.49 38.38 -0.30
CA ILE A 10 -21.52 37.78 -1.25
C ILE A 10 -20.07 37.88 -0.72
N LEU A 11 -19.79 38.82 0.19
CA LEU A 11 -18.46 39.10 0.74
C LEU A 11 -18.03 38.18 1.90
N THR A 12 -18.84 37.19 2.31
CA THR A 12 -18.59 36.36 3.50
C THR A 12 -18.57 34.85 3.23
N CYS A 13 -18.07 34.43 2.06
CA CYS A 13 -17.67 33.03 1.89
C CYS A 13 -16.46 32.75 2.79
N ALA A 14 -16.72 32.10 3.94
CA ALA A 14 -15.70 31.59 4.83
C ALA A 14 -15.35 30.15 4.41
N CYS A 15 -14.11 29.93 3.97
CA CYS A 15 -13.59 28.60 3.63
C CYS A 15 -12.47 28.23 4.60
N THR A 16 -12.54 27.04 5.17
CA THR A 16 -11.44 26.45 5.95
C THR A 16 -11.03 25.15 5.27
N VAL A 17 -9.73 24.99 5.03
CA VAL A 17 -9.15 23.80 4.38
C VAL A 17 -8.17 23.16 5.36
N TYR A 18 -8.23 21.83 5.45
CA TYR A 18 -7.37 21.02 6.30
C TYR A 18 -6.47 20.14 5.45
N GLU A 19 -5.26 19.92 5.93
CA GLU A 19 -4.24 19.03 5.34
C GLU A 19 -3.64 18.13 6.44
N PRO A 20 -2.92 17.06 6.09
CA PRO A 20 -2.16 16.27 7.06
C PRO A 20 -1.23 17.14 7.92
N ALA A 21 -1.20 16.89 9.22
CA ALA A 21 -0.32 17.60 10.15
C ALA A 21 1.14 17.16 10.04
N ARG A 22 1.41 16.05 9.35
CA ARG A 22 2.75 15.52 9.07
C ARG A 22 2.85 15.15 7.60
N LEU A 23 4.05 15.28 7.04
CA LEU A 23 4.34 14.81 5.68
C LEU A 23 4.19 13.30 5.64
N VAL A 24 3.28 12.83 4.79
CA VAL A 24 3.12 11.41 4.49
C VAL A 24 4.03 11.10 3.31
N PRO A 25 4.93 10.10 3.42
CA PRO A 25 5.81 9.75 2.31
C PRO A 25 4.98 9.25 1.13
N ALA A 26 5.34 9.68 -0.08
CA ALA A 26 4.77 9.11 -1.29
C ALA A 26 5.23 7.65 -1.40
N ILE A 27 4.27 6.72 -1.46
CA ILE A 27 4.56 5.30 -1.58
C ILE A 27 4.58 4.94 -3.06
N ASN A 28 5.74 4.53 -3.56
CA ASN A 28 5.80 3.78 -4.81
C ASN A 28 5.40 2.35 -4.49
N LEU A 29 4.10 2.05 -4.60
CA LEU A 29 3.63 0.67 -4.52
C LEU A 29 4.26 -0.08 -5.68
N SER A 30 5.13 -1.03 -5.35
CA SER A 30 5.72 -1.88 -6.37
C SER A 30 4.59 -2.70 -7.03
N PRO A 31 4.66 -2.93 -8.35
CA PRO A 31 3.80 -3.92 -8.97
C PRO A 31 4.00 -5.27 -8.27
N GLU A 32 2.98 -6.13 -8.30
CA GLU A 32 3.06 -7.49 -7.75
C GLU A 32 4.28 -8.24 -8.32
N GLN A 33 4.60 -7.97 -9.59
CA GLN A 33 5.87 -8.30 -10.20
C GLN A 33 6.93 -7.22 -9.90
N LEU A 34 7.45 -7.21 -8.68
CA LEU A 34 8.86 -6.83 -8.51
C LEU A 34 9.67 -7.92 -9.21
N ALA A 35 9.96 -7.72 -10.50
CA ALA A 35 10.95 -8.50 -11.23
C ALA A 35 12.32 -8.16 -10.63
N VAL A 36 12.59 -8.68 -9.43
CA VAL A 36 13.95 -8.96 -9.02
C VAL A 36 14.42 -10.00 -10.01
N ARG A 37 14.93 -9.56 -11.16
CA ARG A 37 15.76 -10.38 -12.02
C ARG A 37 17.00 -10.70 -11.20
N GLN A 38 16.92 -11.74 -10.37
CA GLN A 38 18.03 -12.51 -9.82
C GLN A 38 17.53 -13.59 -8.85
N ASP A 39 17.70 -14.81 -9.32
CA ASP A 39 17.95 -16.10 -8.65
C ASP A 39 17.09 -16.45 -7.43
N ASP A 40 16.29 -17.51 -7.58
CA ASP A 40 15.91 -18.65 -6.68
C ASP A 40 16.22 -18.61 -5.17
N ALA A 41 16.46 -17.44 -4.59
CA ALA A 41 17.08 -17.28 -3.28
C ALA A 41 16.04 -17.56 -2.21
N GLY A 42 16.14 -18.78 -1.67
CA GLY A 42 15.22 -19.31 -0.67
C GLY A 42 14.07 -20.11 -1.26
N LEU A 43 13.98 -20.29 -2.59
CA LEU A 43 13.11 -21.33 -3.17
C LEU A 43 13.69 -22.71 -2.83
N LEU A 44 12.82 -23.65 -2.50
CA LEU A 44 13.17 -25.05 -2.31
C LEU A 44 12.92 -25.85 -3.59
N VAL A 45 11.91 -25.46 -4.36
CA VAL A 45 11.50 -26.14 -5.59
C VAL A 45 11.25 -25.14 -6.72
N ASP A 46 11.82 -25.43 -7.89
CA ASP A 46 11.56 -24.74 -9.14
C ASP A 46 10.57 -25.54 -10.00
N PHE A 47 9.51 -24.88 -10.48
CA PHE A 47 8.55 -25.45 -11.42
C PHE A 47 8.89 -25.17 -12.89
N GLY A 48 9.85 -24.28 -13.16
CA GLY A 48 10.20 -23.84 -14.51
C GLY A 48 9.12 -22.98 -15.15
N LEU A 49 8.49 -22.11 -14.37
CA LEU A 49 7.37 -21.26 -14.78
C LEU A 49 7.66 -19.80 -14.47
N GLU A 50 7.39 -18.93 -15.43
CA GLU A 50 7.22 -17.50 -15.19
C GLU A 50 5.72 -17.19 -15.20
N VAL A 51 5.22 -16.59 -14.12
CA VAL A 51 3.79 -16.30 -13.95
C VAL A 51 3.53 -14.82 -13.69
N THR A 52 2.31 -14.41 -14.00
CA THR A 52 1.78 -13.08 -13.72
C THR A 52 0.41 -13.18 -13.05
N VAL A 53 -0.05 -12.06 -12.50
CA VAL A 53 -1.41 -11.89 -12.00
C VAL A 53 -2.39 -12.19 -13.13
N ASN A 54 -3.43 -12.98 -12.84
CA ASN A 54 -4.45 -13.25 -13.84
C ASN A 54 -5.41 -12.07 -13.94
N GLU A 55 -5.07 -11.08 -14.77
CA GLU A 55 -5.94 -9.93 -15.01
C GLU A 55 -6.90 -10.17 -16.17
N SER A 56 -8.04 -9.46 -16.16
CA SER A 56 -8.99 -9.44 -17.27
C SER A 56 -8.38 -8.70 -18.47
N ASP A 57 -8.66 -9.19 -19.68
CA ASP A 57 -8.15 -8.58 -20.93
C ASP A 57 -8.93 -7.29 -21.31
N SER A 58 -9.68 -6.68 -20.37
CA SER A 58 -10.56 -5.54 -20.60
C SER A 58 -9.80 -4.22 -20.46
N LEU A 59 -9.86 -3.39 -21.51
CA LEU A 59 -9.29 -2.04 -21.49
C LEU A 59 -10.10 -1.05 -20.62
N ALA A 60 -11.34 -1.39 -20.27
CA ALA A 60 -12.25 -0.49 -19.55
C ALA A 60 -12.26 -0.73 -18.04
N ALA A 61 -11.97 -1.96 -17.61
CA ALA A 61 -11.96 -2.36 -16.22
C ALA A 61 -11.03 -3.57 -16.05
N VAL A 62 -9.82 -3.31 -15.55
CA VAL A 62 -8.87 -4.37 -15.18
C VAL A 62 -9.36 -4.98 -13.88
N GLU A 63 -9.74 -6.26 -13.93
CA GLU A 63 -10.17 -7.04 -12.78
C GLU A 63 -9.16 -8.16 -12.54
N VAL A 64 -8.76 -8.36 -11.29
CA VAL A 64 -7.95 -9.52 -10.89
C VAL A 64 -8.87 -10.72 -10.80
N LEU A 65 -8.55 -11.76 -11.56
CA LEU A 65 -9.27 -13.01 -11.64
C LEU A 65 -8.54 -14.10 -10.84
N PRO A 66 -9.24 -15.17 -10.42
CA PRO A 66 -8.61 -16.27 -9.69
C PRO A 66 -7.48 -16.94 -10.49
N GLY A 67 -6.49 -17.44 -9.76
CA GLY A 67 -5.30 -18.10 -10.31
C GLY A 67 -4.20 -17.14 -10.78
N VAL A 68 -3.07 -17.72 -11.20
CA VAL A 68 -1.96 -17.02 -11.85
C VAL A 68 -1.84 -17.43 -13.31
N ARG A 69 -1.58 -16.47 -14.19
CA ARG A 69 -1.43 -16.72 -15.63
C ARG A 69 0.03 -17.05 -15.94
N VAL A 70 0.25 -18.14 -16.66
CA VAL A 70 1.57 -18.56 -17.14
C VAL A 70 2.00 -17.67 -18.30
N MET A 71 3.12 -16.99 -18.13
CA MET A 71 3.76 -16.14 -19.15
C MET A 71 4.74 -16.93 -19.99
N GLU A 72 5.62 -17.69 -19.35
CA GLU A 72 6.66 -18.48 -20.00
C GLU A 72 6.81 -19.82 -19.28
N VAL A 73 7.15 -20.84 -20.06
CA VAL A 73 7.48 -22.19 -19.56
C VAL A 73 8.91 -22.49 -19.99
N ALA A 74 9.77 -22.80 -19.03
CA ALA A 74 11.15 -23.14 -19.29
C ALA A 74 11.25 -24.43 -20.12
N ALA A 75 11.93 -24.36 -21.28
CA ALA A 75 12.09 -25.49 -22.18
C ALA A 75 12.80 -26.67 -21.49
N ASN A 76 12.22 -27.88 -21.61
CA ASN A 76 12.64 -29.09 -20.90
C ASN A 76 12.61 -28.96 -19.36
N GLY A 77 11.83 -28.01 -18.83
CA GLY A 77 11.61 -27.84 -17.40
C GLY A 77 10.54 -28.79 -16.85
N PRO A 78 10.31 -28.78 -15.52
CA PRO A 78 9.26 -29.55 -14.87
C PRO A 78 7.86 -29.33 -15.46
N ALA A 79 7.46 -28.07 -15.61
CA ALA A 79 6.16 -27.71 -16.16
C ALA A 79 6.00 -28.06 -17.65
N ASP A 80 7.05 -27.88 -18.46
CA ASP A 80 7.06 -28.28 -19.88
C ASP A 80 6.86 -29.80 -20.01
N SER A 81 7.55 -30.58 -19.18
CA SER A 81 7.41 -32.04 -19.12
C SER A 81 6.00 -32.50 -18.70
N ALA A 82 5.28 -31.68 -17.95
CA ALA A 82 3.90 -31.90 -17.55
C ALA A 82 2.86 -31.39 -18.58
N GLY A 83 3.31 -30.74 -19.66
CA GLY A 83 2.44 -30.22 -20.72
C GLY A 83 1.75 -28.89 -20.42
N ILE A 84 2.24 -28.15 -19.41
CA ILE A 84 1.82 -26.79 -19.12
C ILE A 84 2.36 -25.86 -20.22
N GLN A 85 1.55 -24.89 -20.63
CA GLN A 85 1.83 -23.98 -21.73
C GLN A 85 1.64 -22.52 -21.32
N ALA A 86 2.30 -21.61 -22.04
CA ALA A 86 2.03 -20.18 -21.91
C ALA A 86 0.56 -19.89 -22.20
N GLY A 87 -0.08 -19.06 -21.37
CA GLY A 87 -1.51 -18.77 -21.42
C GLY A 87 -2.38 -19.64 -20.51
N ASP A 88 -1.84 -20.75 -19.97
CA ASP A 88 -2.54 -21.50 -18.92
C ASP A 88 -2.71 -20.65 -17.67
N VAL A 89 -3.81 -20.86 -16.93
CA VAL A 89 -4.06 -20.20 -15.65
C VAL A 89 -4.05 -21.23 -14.54
N ILE A 90 -3.04 -21.20 -13.67
CA ILE A 90 -2.91 -22.11 -12.53
C ILE A 90 -3.85 -21.62 -11.43
N LEU A 91 -4.81 -22.46 -11.05
CA LEU A 91 -5.81 -22.17 -10.04
C LEU A 91 -5.36 -22.62 -8.65
N ALA A 92 -4.75 -23.81 -8.56
CA ALA A 92 -4.24 -24.36 -7.32
C ALA A 92 -3.08 -25.35 -7.55
N ILE A 93 -2.25 -25.53 -6.52
CA ILE A 93 -1.17 -26.54 -6.47
C ILE A 93 -1.35 -27.32 -5.17
N ASP A 94 -1.52 -28.65 -5.21
CA ASP A 94 -1.78 -29.47 -4.02
C ASP A 94 -2.91 -28.93 -3.12
N GLU A 95 -4.05 -28.58 -3.74
CA GLU A 95 -5.21 -27.94 -3.09
C GLU A 95 -4.96 -26.52 -2.53
N MET A 96 -3.75 -25.97 -2.63
CA MET A 96 -3.42 -24.61 -2.25
C MET A 96 -3.78 -23.62 -3.36
N GLU A 97 -4.69 -22.68 -3.07
CA GLU A 97 -5.09 -21.66 -4.04
C GLU A 97 -3.92 -20.78 -4.45
N THR A 98 -3.75 -20.57 -5.76
CA THR A 98 -2.63 -19.80 -6.33
C THR A 98 -3.16 -18.52 -6.97
N ASN A 99 -3.78 -17.64 -6.17
CA ASN A 99 -4.41 -16.40 -6.67
C ASN A 99 -3.42 -15.22 -6.85
N SER A 100 -2.14 -15.43 -6.55
CA SER A 100 -1.09 -14.43 -6.73
C SER A 100 0.25 -15.10 -7.06
N PRO A 101 1.16 -14.42 -7.77
CA PRO A 101 2.53 -14.90 -7.94
C PRO A 101 3.23 -15.13 -6.59
N ASP A 102 2.97 -14.27 -5.61
CA ASP A 102 3.50 -14.40 -4.24
C ASP A 102 3.01 -15.69 -3.54
N ALA A 103 1.78 -16.14 -3.81
CA ALA A 103 1.25 -17.41 -3.29
C ALA A 103 1.98 -18.60 -3.91
N MET A 104 2.24 -18.58 -5.23
CA MET A 104 3.04 -19.61 -5.89
C MET A 104 4.47 -19.67 -5.31
N LEU A 105 5.09 -18.51 -5.11
CA LEU A 105 6.40 -18.41 -4.47
C LEU A 105 6.38 -18.94 -3.03
N ALA A 106 5.29 -18.72 -2.29
CA ALA A 106 5.14 -19.29 -0.95
C ALA A 106 5.12 -20.82 -1.00
N ILE A 107 4.39 -21.42 -1.95
CA ILE A 107 4.34 -22.88 -2.17
C ILE A 107 5.74 -23.42 -2.53
N GLN A 108 6.48 -22.75 -3.42
CA GLN A 108 7.85 -23.15 -3.80
C GLN A 108 8.87 -23.06 -2.66
N ARG A 109 8.56 -22.33 -1.57
CA ARG A 109 9.38 -22.21 -0.36
C ARG A 109 8.99 -23.22 0.73
N MET A 110 7.88 -23.93 0.56
CA MET A 110 7.42 -24.92 1.52
C MET A 110 8.20 -26.23 1.36
N PRO A 111 8.64 -26.86 2.45
CA PRO A 111 9.23 -28.19 2.39
C PRO A 111 8.13 -29.19 2.01
N HIS A 112 8.24 -29.76 0.82
CA HIS A 112 7.31 -30.78 0.34
C HIS A 112 7.94 -32.16 0.48
N GLN A 113 7.16 -33.14 0.94
CA GLN A 113 7.70 -34.47 1.30
C GLN A 113 7.69 -35.46 0.13
N GLU A 114 6.78 -35.32 -0.86
CA GLU A 114 6.63 -36.29 -1.94
C GLU A 114 6.23 -35.65 -3.28
N ALA A 115 7.13 -35.57 -4.26
CA ALA A 115 6.74 -35.30 -5.65
C ALA A 115 5.88 -36.46 -6.21
N PRO A 116 4.90 -36.22 -7.10
CA PRO A 116 4.67 -34.98 -7.86
C PRO A 116 3.66 -34.01 -7.22
N TYR A 117 3.82 -32.72 -7.57
CA TYR A 117 2.83 -31.68 -7.27
C TYR A 117 1.64 -31.79 -8.22
N GLU A 118 0.42 -31.67 -7.70
CA GLU A 118 -0.81 -31.64 -8.50
C GLU A 118 -1.23 -30.20 -8.81
N PHE A 119 -1.14 -29.82 -10.09
CA PHE A 119 -1.53 -28.51 -10.59
C PHE A 119 -2.94 -28.58 -11.16
N ASN A 120 -3.88 -27.86 -10.56
CA ASN A 120 -5.17 -27.56 -11.17
C ASN A 120 -5.04 -26.28 -11.99
N LEU A 121 -5.19 -26.37 -13.31
CA LEU A 121 -5.03 -25.26 -14.22
C LEU A 121 -6.19 -25.15 -15.21
N ARG A 122 -6.46 -23.94 -15.70
CA ARG A 122 -7.45 -23.66 -16.72
C ARG A 122 -6.75 -23.29 -18.01
N ARG A 123 -7.07 -24.02 -19.08
CA ARG A 123 -6.74 -23.65 -20.46
C ARG A 123 -8.03 -23.24 -21.17
N ASP A 124 -8.11 -21.97 -21.55
CA ASP A 124 -9.32 -21.34 -22.06
C ASP A 124 -10.51 -21.49 -21.09
N THR A 125 -11.39 -22.46 -21.35
CA THR A 125 -12.59 -22.77 -20.56
C THR A 125 -12.51 -24.14 -19.87
N THR A 126 -11.45 -24.91 -20.10
CA THR A 126 -11.32 -26.28 -19.58
C THR A 126 -10.38 -26.29 -18.39
N VAL A 127 -10.81 -26.91 -17.29
CA VAL A 127 -9.95 -27.18 -16.12
C VAL A 127 -9.29 -28.54 -16.30
N LEU A 128 -7.96 -28.56 -16.15
CA LEU A 128 -7.08 -29.70 -16.31
C LEU A 128 -6.31 -29.92 -15.01
N SER A 129 -5.95 -31.17 -14.73
CA SER A 129 -4.99 -31.52 -13.67
C SER A 129 -3.69 -31.98 -14.33
N ALA A 130 -2.56 -31.44 -13.89
CA ALA A 130 -1.22 -31.77 -14.37
C ALA A 130 -0.32 -32.17 -13.20
N SER A 131 0.44 -33.25 -13.37
CA SER A 131 1.35 -33.76 -12.36
C SER A 131 2.77 -33.26 -12.65
N VAL A 132 3.29 -32.36 -11.82
CA VAL A 132 4.56 -31.65 -12.04
C VAL A 132 5.62 -32.17 -11.06
N ASN A 133 6.70 -32.72 -11.61
CA ASN A 133 7.88 -33.12 -10.83
C ASN A 133 8.82 -31.92 -10.67
N GLY A 134 8.55 -31.07 -9.68
CA GLY A 134 9.36 -29.89 -9.38
C GLY A 134 10.85 -30.23 -9.19
N ARG A 135 11.72 -29.31 -9.63
CA ARG A 135 13.17 -29.45 -9.49
C ARG A 135 13.62 -28.88 -8.16
N GLU A 136 14.16 -29.71 -7.28
CA GLU A 136 14.77 -29.23 -6.03
C GLU A 136 15.94 -28.28 -6.30
N ILE A 137 15.94 -27.14 -5.62
CA ILE A 137 17.01 -26.15 -5.68
C ILE A 137 17.77 -26.21 -4.36
N ALA A 138 19.10 -26.38 -4.44
CA ALA A 138 19.93 -26.20 -3.26
C ALA A 138 19.84 -24.73 -2.82
N ALA A 139 19.51 -24.51 -1.54
CA ALA A 139 19.38 -23.17 -0.98
C ALA A 139 20.66 -22.35 -1.23
N ASN A 140 20.58 -21.43 -2.19
CA ASN A 140 21.69 -20.53 -2.50
C ASN A 140 21.60 -19.27 -1.61
N ALA A 141 22.76 -18.79 -1.15
CA ALA A 141 22.90 -17.57 -0.34
C ALA A 141 22.79 -16.27 -1.18
N GLY A 142 21.78 -16.20 -2.04
CA GLY A 142 21.48 -15.04 -2.89
C GLY A 142 20.63 -13.96 -2.20
N LEU A 143 20.22 -12.96 -2.97
CA LEU A 143 19.32 -11.89 -2.52
C LEU A 143 17.92 -12.47 -2.24
N ARG A 144 17.57 -12.65 -0.96
CA ARG A 144 16.26 -13.18 -0.56
C ARG A 144 15.33 -12.07 -0.07
N GLU A 145 14.09 -12.11 -0.52
CA GLU A 145 13.02 -11.29 0.05
C GLU A 145 12.66 -11.75 1.47
N LEU A 146 12.68 -10.82 2.43
CA LEU A 146 12.32 -11.08 3.83
C LEU A 146 10.84 -10.80 4.11
N TYR A 147 10.36 -9.64 3.65
CA TYR A 147 8.99 -9.15 3.79
C TYR A 147 8.74 -7.93 2.88
N ARG A 148 7.48 -7.69 2.55
CA ARG A 148 6.94 -6.44 1.97
C ARG A 148 6.71 -5.43 3.10
N VAL A 149 6.88 -4.14 2.82
CA VAL A 149 6.73 -3.08 3.83
C VAL A 149 5.48 -2.26 3.52
N ASP A 150 4.64 -2.04 4.54
CA ASP A 150 3.67 -0.94 4.56
C ASP A 150 4.21 0.18 5.46
N PRO A 151 4.81 1.25 4.89
CA PRO A 151 5.45 2.29 5.68
C PRO A 151 4.45 3.29 6.29
N VAL A 152 3.17 3.26 5.89
CA VAL A 152 2.21 4.32 6.22
C VAL A 152 1.02 3.80 6.98
N ALA A 153 0.14 2.99 6.38
CA ALA A 153 -1.17 2.70 6.96
C ALA A 153 -1.08 1.88 8.27
N THR A 154 -0.31 0.80 8.24
CA THR A 154 -0.10 -0.11 9.38
C THR A 154 1.31 -0.07 9.95
N ARG A 155 2.27 0.54 9.22
CA ARG A 155 3.68 0.66 9.64
C ARG A 155 4.23 -0.71 10.06
N ALA A 156 4.07 -1.70 9.19
CA ALA A 156 4.43 -3.10 9.46
C ALA A 156 5.04 -3.79 8.22
N GLY A 157 5.76 -4.88 8.48
CA GLY A 157 6.32 -5.77 7.47
C GLY A 157 5.52 -7.06 7.36
N TYR A 158 5.18 -7.47 6.14
CA TYR A 158 4.33 -8.61 5.83
C TYR A 158 5.01 -9.61 4.89
N ARG A 159 4.78 -10.91 5.08
CA ARG A 159 5.22 -11.94 4.12
C ARG A 159 4.06 -12.86 3.77
N THR A 160 3.92 -13.18 2.49
CA THR A 160 2.96 -14.17 2.02
C THR A 160 3.38 -15.57 2.46
N GLU A 161 2.49 -16.28 3.14
CA GLU A 161 2.66 -17.69 3.52
C GLU A 161 1.35 -18.43 3.27
N MET A 162 1.43 -19.71 2.90
CA MET A 162 0.26 -20.59 2.80
C MET A 162 -0.13 -21.07 4.19
N ILE A 163 -1.41 -20.97 4.52
CA ILE A 163 -1.93 -21.29 5.84
C ILE A 163 -3.07 -22.29 5.74
N ASP A 164 -2.89 -23.39 6.46
CA ASP A 164 -3.92 -24.38 6.71
C ASP A 164 -4.70 -23.96 7.96
N VAL A 165 -5.89 -23.41 7.75
CA VAL A 165 -6.85 -23.18 8.81
C VAL A 165 -7.72 -24.43 8.93
N ALA A 166 -7.83 -24.99 10.14
CA ALA A 166 -8.54 -26.25 10.35
C ALA A 166 -9.98 -26.21 9.78
N GLY A 167 -10.24 -27.07 8.79
CA GLY A 167 -11.55 -27.18 8.16
C GLY A 167 -11.78 -26.24 6.97
N GLU A 168 -10.77 -25.48 6.55
CA GLU A 168 -10.81 -24.62 5.36
C GLU A 168 -9.70 -25.01 4.37
N PRO A 169 -9.91 -24.77 3.06
CA PRO A 169 -8.84 -24.94 2.08
C PRO A 169 -7.66 -24.01 2.40
N SER A 170 -6.47 -24.52 2.13
CA SER A 170 -5.23 -23.78 2.31
C SER A 170 -5.22 -22.55 1.42
N ARG A 171 -4.91 -21.41 2.01
CA ARG A 171 -4.93 -20.11 1.33
C ARG A 171 -3.76 -19.24 1.75
N ALA A 172 -3.45 -18.26 0.92
CA ALA A 172 -2.45 -17.27 1.24
C ALA A 172 -2.90 -16.39 2.41
N GLY A 173 -1.97 -16.11 3.32
CA GLY A 173 -2.12 -15.15 4.41
C GLY A 173 -0.91 -14.24 4.49
N ALA A 174 -1.10 -13.04 5.03
CA ALA A 174 -0.02 -12.10 5.30
C ALA A 174 0.50 -12.30 6.73
N LEU A 175 1.64 -12.98 6.86
CA LEU A 175 2.37 -13.08 8.12
C LEU A 175 2.88 -11.70 8.53
N VAL A 176 2.54 -11.26 9.75
CA VAL A 176 3.14 -10.08 10.38
C VAL A 176 4.56 -10.43 10.81
N VAL A 177 5.55 -9.96 10.05
CA VAL A 177 6.97 -10.26 10.31
C VAL A 177 7.57 -9.22 11.25
N GLU A 178 7.30 -7.94 10.99
CA GLU A 178 7.91 -6.84 11.72
C GLU A 178 6.90 -5.72 12.01
N LEU A 179 7.04 -5.07 13.16
CA LEU A 179 6.21 -3.94 13.57
C LEU A 179 7.11 -2.72 13.75
N PHE A 180 6.92 -1.70 12.93
CA PHE A 180 7.74 -0.48 12.97
C PHE A 180 7.23 0.50 14.04
N PRO A 181 8.08 1.47 14.45
CA PRO A 181 7.68 2.49 15.42
C PRO A 181 6.41 3.24 14.99
N GLY A 182 5.44 3.30 15.89
CA GLY A 182 4.14 3.96 15.66
C GLY A 182 3.11 3.10 14.92
N SER A 183 3.37 1.81 14.71
CA SER A 183 2.35 0.88 14.18
C SER A 183 1.10 0.85 15.09
N PRO A 184 -0.12 0.89 14.52
CA PRO A 184 -1.36 0.74 15.29
C PRO A 184 -1.66 -0.72 15.68
N LEU A 185 -1.03 -1.70 15.01
CA LEU A 185 -1.32 -3.14 15.21
C LEU A 185 -1.17 -3.62 16.66
N PRO A 186 -0.13 -3.23 17.44
CA PRO A 186 -0.01 -3.62 18.84
C PRO A 186 -1.18 -3.17 19.72
N ALA A 187 -1.76 -2.00 19.45
CA ALA A 187 -2.88 -1.46 20.22
C ALA A 187 -4.14 -2.32 20.05
N ALA A 188 -4.32 -2.88 18.85
CA ALA A 188 -5.36 -3.86 18.54
C ALA A 188 -5.01 -5.30 18.96
N GLY A 189 -3.86 -5.47 19.63
CA GLY A 189 -3.37 -6.76 20.11
C GLY A 189 -2.85 -7.68 19.01
N ILE A 190 -2.55 -7.16 17.82
CA ILE A 190 -1.88 -7.89 16.75
C ILE A 190 -0.36 -7.82 16.98
N ARG A 191 0.31 -8.97 16.92
CA ARG A 191 1.76 -9.10 17.17
C ARG A 191 2.45 -9.79 16.00
N GLY A 192 3.78 -9.67 15.95
CA GLY A 192 4.59 -10.45 15.02
C GLY A 192 4.38 -11.95 15.23
N GLY A 193 4.38 -12.71 14.13
CA GLY A 193 4.10 -14.15 14.13
C GLY A 193 2.63 -14.52 13.93
N GLN A 194 1.74 -13.55 13.70
CA GLN A 194 0.33 -13.79 13.40
C GLN A 194 0.05 -13.56 11.91
N TRP A 195 -0.98 -14.21 11.36
CA TRP A 195 -1.39 -14.04 9.97
C TRP A 195 -2.64 -13.20 9.88
N ILE A 196 -2.67 -12.27 8.93
CA ILE A 196 -3.88 -11.61 8.50
C ILE A 196 -4.39 -12.37 7.28
N LEU A 197 -5.65 -12.79 7.29
CA LEU A 197 -6.27 -13.60 6.24
C LEU A 197 -7.33 -12.83 5.45
N ALA A 198 -7.90 -11.78 6.02
CA ALA A 198 -8.86 -10.93 5.34
C ALA A 198 -8.78 -9.48 5.83
N LEU A 199 -9.12 -8.57 4.92
CA LEU A 199 -9.33 -7.14 5.16
C LEU A 199 -10.79 -6.81 4.83
N ASP A 200 -11.51 -6.29 5.82
CA ASP A 200 -12.95 -5.99 5.76
C ASP A 200 -13.80 -7.17 5.29
N GLY A 201 -13.46 -8.35 5.79
CA GLY A 201 -14.14 -9.61 5.46
C GLY A 201 -13.85 -10.14 4.06
N THR A 202 -13.00 -9.47 3.28
CA THR A 202 -12.57 -9.90 1.95
C THR A 202 -11.13 -10.41 2.03
N GLY A 203 -10.93 -11.69 1.67
CA GLY A 203 -9.62 -12.30 1.58
C GLY A 203 -8.73 -11.62 0.54
N PHE A 204 -7.45 -11.98 0.54
CA PHE A 204 -6.47 -11.50 -0.43
C PHE A 204 -5.47 -12.62 -0.74
N GLY A 205 -4.87 -12.58 -1.93
CA GLY A 205 -3.94 -13.59 -2.41
C GLY A 205 -2.49 -13.37 -1.96
N SER A 206 -2.12 -12.19 -1.44
CA SER A 206 -0.73 -11.89 -1.07
C SER A 206 -0.59 -10.79 -0.01
N ALA A 207 0.60 -10.73 0.61
CA ALA A 207 1.02 -9.59 1.42
C ALA A 207 1.04 -8.28 0.60
N GLN A 208 1.43 -8.33 -0.68
CA GLN A 208 1.43 -7.15 -1.54
C GLN A 208 0.02 -6.63 -1.81
N GLU A 209 -0.96 -7.52 -2.00
CA GLU A 209 -2.36 -7.14 -2.16
C GLU A 209 -2.89 -6.47 -0.88
N LEU A 210 -2.62 -7.04 0.30
CA LEU A 210 -2.97 -6.42 1.59
C LEU A 210 -2.43 -4.98 1.69
N VAL A 211 -1.13 -4.80 1.45
CA VAL A 211 -0.49 -3.46 1.51
C VAL A 211 -1.10 -2.51 0.48
N SER A 212 -1.38 -2.99 -0.72
CA SER A 212 -1.95 -2.18 -1.79
C SER A 212 -3.38 -1.74 -1.46
N ARG A 213 -4.22 -2.65 -0.96
CA ARG A 213 -5.60 -2.34 -0.57
C ARG A 213 -5.64 -1.36 0.59
N LEU A 214 -4.83 -1.56 1.63
CA LEU A 214 -4.71 -0.61 2.76
C LEU A 214 -4.38 0.82 2.33
N ASN A 215 -3.52 0.97 1.32
CA ASN A 215 -3.06 2.29 0.88
C ASN A 215 -3.88 2.90 -0.28
N ARG A 216 -4.73 2.12 -0.96
CA ARG A 216 -5.54 2.59 -2.10
C ARG A 216 -7.03 2.68 -1.81
N GLU A 217 -7.55 1.81 -0.95
CA GLU A 217 -8.98 1.68 -0.67
C GLU A 217 -9.38 2.39 0.63
N HIS A 218 -8.42 2.78 1.47
CA HIS A 218 -8.66 3.36 2.79
C HIS A 218 -7.94 4.69 2.99
N GLU A 219 -8.53 5.52 3.84
CA GLU A 219 -7.91 6.76 4.31
C GLU A 219 -7.08 6.50 5.57
N LEU A 220 -5.99 7.24 5.74
CA LEU A 220 -5.24 7.21 6.99
C LEU A 220 -6.13 7.66 8.17
N GLY A 221 -6.02 6.97 9.29
CA GLY A 221 -6.91 7.15 10.44
C GLY A 221 -8.30 6.51 10.31
N SER A 222 -8.65 5.89 9.17
CA SER A 222 -9.90 5.13 9.10
C SER A 222 -9.80 3.81 9.84
N GLU A 223 -10.92 3.31 10.33
CA GLU A 223 -11.02 1.99 10.94
C GLU A 223 -11.17 0.90 9.88
N VAL A 224 -10.39 -0.17 10.00
CA VAL A 224 -10.46 -1.37 9.16
C VAL A 224 -10.59 -2.61 10.03
N THR A 225 -11.16 -3.67 9.47
CA THR A 225 -11.35 -4.94 10.15
C THR A 225 -10.42 -6.01 9.60
N PHE A 226 -9.59 -6.61 10.44
CA PHE A 226 -8.74 -7.74 10.08
C PHE A 226 -9.26 -9.06 10.64
N ASP A 227 -9.27 -10.10 9.80
CA ASP A 227 -9.39 -11.47 10.28
C ASP A 227 -7.99 -12.03 10.54
N VAL A 228 -7.65 -12.16 11.81
CA VAL A 228 -6.31 -12.51 12.29
C VAL A 228 -6.29 -13.94 12.82
N TYR A 229 -5.36 -14.74 12.31
CA TYR A 229 -5.10 -16.10 12.75
C TYR A 229 -3.81 -16.16 13.57
N ASP A 230 -3.88 -16.77 14.75
CA ASP A 230 -2.73 -16.92 15.66
C ASP A 230 -2.12 -18.34 15.65
N GLY A 231 -2.51 -19.18 14.68
CA GLY A 231 -2.14 -20.58 14.61
C GLY A 231 -3.10 -21.53 15.34
N ARG A 232 -4.09 -21.00 16.08
CA ARG A 232 -5.08 -21.81 16.80
C ARG A 232 -6.51 -21.36 16.56
N SER A 233 -6.71 -20.05 16.48
CA SER A 233 -8.04 -19.44 16.38
C SER A 233 -8.02 -18.26 15.42
N LEU A 234 -9.10 -18.14 14.67
CA LEU A 234 -9.40 -16.98 13.84
C LEU A 234 -10.18 -15.97 14.68
N ARG A 235 -9.73 -14.71 14.70
CA ARG A 235 -10.41 -13.62 15.39
C ARG A 235 -10.52 -12.41 14.49
N ARG A 236 -11.67 -11.75 14.55
CA ARG A 236 -11.91 -10.47 13.89
C ARG A 236 -11.48 -9.33 14.80
N VAL A 237 -10.66 -8.42 14.29
CA VAL A 237 -10.06 -7.33 15.07
C VAL A 237 -10.21 -6.02 14.31
N GLU A 238 -10.80 -5.01 14.96
CA GLU A 238 -10.86 -3.65 14.46
C GLU A 238 -9.55 -2.91 14.73
N VAL A 239 -9.03 -2.21 13.73
CA VAL A 239 -7.78 -1.46 13.77
C VAL A 239 -7.99 -0.09 13.16
N GLU A 240 -7.75 0.95 13.94
CA GLU A 240 -7.61 2.32 13.42
C GLU A 240 -6.24 2.45 12.73
N LEU A 241 -6.25 2.78 11.43
CA LEU A 241 -5.01 2.99 10.68
C LEU A 241 -4.25 4.20 11.24
N TRP A 242 -2.94 4.26 10.96
CA TRP A 242 -2.12 5.36 11.45
C TRP A 242 -2.64 6.72 10.92
N ASP A 243 -2.95 7.64 11.82
CA ASP A 243 -3.37 9.01 11.50
C ASP A 243 -2.19 10.01 11.63
N PRO A 244 -1.80 10.72 10.55
CA PRO A 244 -0.85 11.83 10.65
C PRO A 244 -1.39 13.05 11.41
N GLY A 245 -2.69 13.09 11.72
CA GLY A 245 -3.43 14.23 12.27
C GLY A 245 -3.80 15.24 11.17
N ARG A 246 -4.67 16.20 11.51
CA ARG A 246 -5.09 17.29 10.59
C ARG A 246 -4.64 18.65 11.10
N ARG A 247 -4.16 19.50 10.20
CA ARG A 247 -3.84 20.92 10.44
C ARG A 247 -4.63 21.81 9.50
N ILE A 248 -4.92 23.05 9.91
CA ILE A 248 -5.51 24.04 9.03
C ILE A 248 -4.43 24.52 8.05
N SER A 249 -4.63 24.30 6.76
CA SER A 249 -3.73 24.80 5.71
C SER A 249 -4.22 26.10 5.10
N ARG A 250 -5.53 26.38 5.15
CA ARG A 250 -6.09 27.64 4.66
C ARG A 250 -7.30 28.09 5.45
N ILE A 251 -7.38 29.39 5.73
CA ILE A 251 -8.62 30.07 6.12
C ILE A 251 -8.79 31.23 5.15
N ALA A 252 -9.97 31.39 4.57
CA ALA A 252 -10.29 32.54 3.73
C ALA A 252 -11.66 33.07 4.16
N LEU A 253 -11.72 34.30 4.65
CA LEU A 253 -12.93 34.96 5.12
C LEU A 253 -13.07 36.31 4.41
N GLY A 254 -13.38 36.24 3.12
CA GLY A 254 -13.48 37.42 2.25
C GLY A 254 -12.25 38.34 2.38
N PRO A 255 -12.44 39.68 2.38
CA PRO A 255 -11.34 40.60 2.59
C PRO A 255 -10.90 40.69 4.06
N LEU A 256 -11.55 40.00 5.01
CA LEU A 256 -11.26 40.20 6.44
C LEU A 256 -10.04 39.41 6.90
N LEU A 257 -9.88 38.18 6.41
CA LEU A 257 -8.85 37.27 6.88
C LEU A 257 -8.45 36.29 5.78
N GLN A 258 -7.16 36.21 5.48
CA GLN A 258 -6.60 35.12 4.68
C GLN A 258 -5.43 34.50 5.43
N TYR A 259 -5.48 33.21 5.69
CA TYR A 259 -4.40 32.44 6.29
C TYR A 259 -4.02 31.29 5.38
N ARG A 260 -2.73 31.02 5.21
CA ARG A 260 -2.20 29.87 4.47
C ARG A 260 -1.02 29.25 5.21
N SER A 261 -0.84 27.94 5.16
CA SER A 261 0.33 27.27 5.71
C SER A 261 0.72 26.03 4.90
N SER A 262 2.02 25.83 4.68
CA SER A 262 2.64 24.69 4.02
C SER A 262 3.63 24.00 4.96
N LEU A 263 3.83 22.68 4.80
CA LEU A 263 4.86 21.90 5.52
C LEU A 263 6.16 21.73 4.71
N SER A 264 6.14 21.96 3.41
CA SER A 264 7.32 21.81 2.54
C SER A 264 7.26 22.81 1.39
N PRO A 265 7.93 23.97 1.49
CA PRO A 265 8.69 24.44 2.66
C PRO A 265 7.79 24.75 3.87
N ASP A 266 8.34 24.77 5.09
CA ASP A 266 7.60 25.21 6.30
C ASP A 266 7.34 26.71 6.17
N ALA A 267 6.13 27.05 5.76
CA ALA A 267 5.71 28.41 5.53
C ALA A 267 4.31 28.68 6.08
N ALA A 268 4.07 29.90 6.51
CA ALA A 268 2.75 30.37 6.92
C ALA A 268 2.57 31.83 6.56
N SER A 269 1.41 32.21 6.03
CA SER A 269 1.05 33.60 5.77
C SER A 269 -0.30 33.95 6.39
N LEU A 270 -0.46 35.20 6.82
CA LEU A 270 -1.68 35.75 7.40
C LEU A 270 -1.88 37.20 6.94
N ASP A 271 -2.97 37.45 6.23
CA ASP A 271 -3.44 38.79 5.88
C ASP A 271 -4.71 39.12 6.66
N VAL A 272 -4.74 40.32 7.24
CA VAL A 272 -5.89 40.88 7.97
C VAL A 272 -6.35 42.14 7.25
N LEU A 273 -7.65 42.20 6.94
CA LEU A 273 -8.26 43.28 6.16
C LEU A 273 -7.53 43.49 4.82
N ASP A 274 -7.47 42.42 4.02
CA ASP A 274 -6.91 42.39 2.67
C ASP A 274 -7.89 43.01 1.67
N PHE A 275 -7.66 44.27 1.33
CA PHE A 275 -8.37 44.97 0.27
C PHE A 275 -7.58 44.89 -1.03
N TRP A 276 -8.25 45.10 -2.16
CA TRP A 276 -7.66 44.99 -3.51
C TRP A 276 -6.32 45.73 -3.73
N LEU A 277 -6.04 46.78 -2.94
CA LEU A 277 -4.83 47.59 -3.06
C LEU A 277 -3.83 47.42 -1.90
N PHE A 278 -4.29 46.99 -0.72
CA PHE A 278 -3.46 46.85 0.46
C PHE A 278 -4.15 45.98 1.53
N SER A 279 -3.34 45.26 2.29
CA SER A 279 -3.77 44.68 3.57
C SER A 279 -3.45 45.64 4.71
N VAL A 280 -4.29 45.67 5.75
CA VAL A 280 -3.98 46.45 6.95
C VAL A 280 -2.78 45.85 7.68
N TYR A 281 -2.71 44.53 7.70
CA TYR A 281 -1.60 43.79 8.25
C TYR A 281 -1.36 42.52 7.42
N SER A 282 -0.09 42.26 7.08
CA SER A 282 0.35 40.97 6.57
C SER A 282 1.46 40.41 7.44
N TYR A 283 1.49 39.09 7.53
CA TYR A 283 2.54 38.31 8.17
C TYR A 283 2.92 37.16 7.24
N ASP A 284 4.22 36.96 7.05
CA ASP A 284 4.74 35.82 6.31
C ASP A 284 5.86 35.16 7.10
N ARG A 285 5.89 33.83 7.09
CA ARG A 285 6.95 33.00 7.64
C ARG A 285 7.38 31.99 6.61
N SER A 286 8.69 31.82 6.44
CA SER A 286 9.27 30.79 5.56
C SER A 286 10.60 30.30 6.13
N ASN A 287 10.73 29.00 6.40
CA ASN A 287 11.97 28.31 6.78
C ASN A 287 12.83 29.01 7.87
N GLY A 288 12.20 29.78 8.77
CA GLY A 288 12.87 30.51 9.86
C GLY A 288 12.92 32.03 9.70
N GLU A 289 12.65 32.57 8.52
CA GLU A 289 12.44 34.01 8.30
C GLU A 289 10.97 34.37 8.56
N GLN A 290 10.76 35.52 9.20
CA GLN A 290 9.45 36.08 9.52
C GLN A 290 9.41 37.53 9.09
N SER A 291 8.37 37.94 8.36
CA SER A 291 8.14 39.31 7.96
C SER A 291 6.75 39.78 8.41
N HIS A 292 6.67 41.06 8.76
CA HIS A 292 5.44 41.74 9.15
C HIS A 292 5.33 43.01 8.31
N SER A 293 4.18 43.22 7.67
CA SER A 293 3.85 44.46 6.96
C SER A 293 2.63 45.13 7.60
N ILE A 294 2.68 46.44 7.79
CA ILE A 294 1.52 47.24 8.19
C ILE A 294 1.20 48.21 7.05
N LEU A 295 -0.04 48.15 6.55
CA LEU A 295 -0.55 48.96 5.43
C LEU A 295 0.27 48.85 4.12
N GLY A 296 1.15 47.85 4.00
CA GLY A 296 2.12 47.74 2.91
C GLY A 296 3.28 48.74 2.96
N LEU A 297 3.38 49.54 4.04
CA LEU A 297 4.33 50.65 4.15
C LEU A 297 5.45 50.38 5.15
N LEU A 298 5.13 49.73 6.28
CA LEU A 298 6.08 49.45 7.34
C LEU A 298 6.37 47.96 7.35
N ASN A 299 7.57 47.58 6.91
CA ASN A 299 8.01 46.19 6.84
C ASN A 299 9.06 45.91 7.92
N PHE A 300 8.87 44.85 8.69
CA PHE A 300 9.79 44.35 9.70
C PHE A 300 10.10 42.89 9.41
N THR A 301 11.37 42.56 9.20
CA THR A 301 11.82 41.19 8.97
C THR A 301 12.72 40.75 10.09
N THR A 302 12.53 39.52 10.56
CA THR A 302 13.31 38.89 11.62
C THR A 302 13.63 37.44 11.24
N GLY A 303 14.80 36.93 11.61
CA GLY A 303 15.26 35.56 11.30
C GLY A 303 16.51 35.53 10.43
N TYR A 304 17.13 34.34 10.34
CA TYR A 304 18.25 34.06 9.46
C TYR A 304 17.72 33.28 8.25
N GLY A 305 17.91 33.81 7.04
CA GLY A 305 17.74 33.02 5.82
C GLY A 305 18.86 31.99 5.72
N GLU A 306 18.66 30.81 6.28
CA GLU A 306 19.52 29.68 5.93
C GLU A 306 19.19 29.27 4.50
N LEU A 307 20.10 29.62 3.58
CA LEU A 307 20.18 28.99 2.27
C LEU A 307 20.51 27.52 2.53
N THR A 308 19.49 26.66 2.62
CA THR A 308 19.69 25.23 2.49
C THR A 308 20.16 24.97 1.06
N GLU A 309 21.48 24.95 0.87
CA GLU A 309 22.09 24.34 -0.31
C GLU A 309 21.61 22.88 -0.34
N GLU A 310 20.85 22.51 -1.36
CA GLU A 310 20.57 21.12 -1.69
C GLU A 310 21.92 20.41 -1.90
N ALA A 311 22.31 19.55 -0.96
CA ALA A 311 23.41 18.63 -1.19
C ALA A 311 22.97 17.65 -2.29
N GLN A 312 23.62 17.76 -3.45
CA GLN A 312 23.47 16.89 -4.62
C GLN A 312 23.73 15.42 -4.32
#